data_AF-A0A968H4M7-F1
#
_entry.id   AF-A0A968H4M7-F1
#
_cell.length_a   1.000
_cell.length_b   1.000
_cell.length_c   1.000
_cell.angle_alpha   90.00
_cell.angle_beta   90.00
_cell.angle_gamma   90.00
#
_symmetry.space_group_name_H-M   'P 1'
#
loop_
_entity.id
_entity.type
_entity.pdbx_description
1 polymer ?
#
loop_
_entity_poly.entity_id
_entity_poly.type
_entity_poly.pdbx_seq_one_letter_code
_entity_poly.pdbx_strand_id
1 'polypeptide(L)' 'MKKLKEFCLECGSSAIATSVDEVLPKFRMEIINYACGAELKSIYSSNGNTGRLCLSGCGNLEEQVAPV' A
#
# COMPACT_ATOMS: atom_id res chain seq x y z
N MET A 1 -10.45 3.74 15.36
CA MET A 1 -10.28 3.37 13.92
C MET A 1 -8.79 3.18 13.66
N LYS A 2 -8.36 2.02 13.15
CA LYS A 2 -6.93 1.80 12.83
C LYS A 2 -6.53 2.76 11.70
N LYS A 3 -5.43 3.49 11.87
CA LYS A 3 -4.92 4.38 10.83
C LYS A 3 -4.31 3.53 9.73
N LEU A 4 -4.98 3.47 8.59
CA LEU A 4 -4.57 2.72 7.39
C LEU A 4 -3.13 3.04 6.95
N LYS A 5 -2.69 4.28 7.18
CA LYS A 5 -1.33 4.70 6.84
C LYS A 5 -0.24 4.17 7.78
N GLU A 6 -0.62 3.74 8.98
CA GLU A 6 0.31 3.33 10.03
C GLU A 6 0.29 1.81 10.23
N PHE A 7 -0.87 1.16 10.06
CA PHE A 7 -1.04 -0.26 10.38
C PHE A 7 -1.83 -1.01 9.31
N CYS A 8 -1.41 -2.24 9.02
CA CYS A 8 -2.14 -3.18 8.19
C CYS A 8 -3.52 -3.47 8.81
N LEU A 9 -4.57 -3.45 7.99
CA LEU A 9 -5.93 -3.73 8.47
C LEU A 9 -6.12 -5.16 8.92
N GLU A 10 -5.43 -6.11 8.29
CA GLU A 10 -5.57 -7.54 8.55
C GLU A 10 -4.84 -7.94 9.83
N CYS A 11 -3.52 -7.80 9.87
CA CYS A 11 -2.69 -8.29 10.97
C CYS A 11 -2.23 -7.21 11.97
N GLY A 12 -2.39 -5.93 11.65
CA GLY A 12 -1.94 -4.83 12.51
C GLY A 12 -0.43 -4.53 12.44
N SER A 13 0.33 -5.17 11.54
CA SER A 13 1.74 -4.84 11.31
C SER A 13 1.93 -3.39 10.88
N SER A 14 3.01 -2.76 11.33
CA SER A 14 3.32 -1.37 11.02
C SER A 14 3.70 -1.17 9.54
N ALA A 15 3.42 0.02 9.01
CA ALA A 15 3.96 0.47 7.74
C ALA A 15 5.49 0.60 7.84
N ILE A 16 6.21 0.11 6.82
CA ILE A 16 7.68 0.14 6.75
C ILE A 16 8.19 1.03 5.62
N ALA A 17 7.39 1.25 4.58
CA ALA A 17 7.72 2.14 3.49
C ALA A 17 6.46 2.73 2.86
N THR A 18 6.57 3.96 2.39
CA THR A 18 5.53 4.64 1.62
C THR A 18 6.15 5.25 0.38
N SER A 19 5.59 4.97 -0.79
CA SER A 19 5.93 5.63 -2.05
C SER A 19 4.71 6.31 -2.64
N VAL A 20 4.92 7.34 -3.43
CA VAL A 20 3.87 8.06 -4.13
C VAL A 20 4.27 8.19 -5.59
N ASP A 21 3.50 7.54 -6.45
CA ASP A 21 3.62 7.71 -7.90
C ASP A 21 2.65 8.80 -8.34
N GLU A 22 3.18 9.85 -8.95
CA GLU A 22 2.40 10.95 -9.49
C GLU A 22 2.37 10.88 -11.03
N VAL A 23 1.17 10.67 -11.58
CA VAL A 23 0.92 10.73 -13.02
C VAL A 23 0.21 12.04 -13.31
N LEU A 24 1.00 13.01 -13.77
CA LEU A 24 0.49 14.30 -14.19
C LEU A 24 -0.46 14.14 -15.39
N PRO A 25 -1.55 14.94 -15.47
CA PRO A 25 -1.84 16.10 -14.62
C PRO A 25 -2.79 15.85 -13.44
N LYS A 26 -3.24 14.60 -13.17
CA LYS A 26 -4.47 14.41 -12.36
C LYS A 26 -4.51 13.25 -11.36
N PHE A 27 -3.55 12.32 -11.36
CA PHE A 27 -3.64 11.13 -10.51
C PHE A 27 -2.39 10.93 -9.67
N ARG A 28 -2.62 10.58 -8.40
CA ARG A 28 -1.60 10.18 -7.45
C ARG A 28 -1.95 8.79 -6.93
N MET A 29 -0.95 7.93 -6.86
CA MET A 29 -1.05 6.61 -6.27
C MET A 29 -0.08 6.52 -5.11
N GLU A 30 -0.61 6.46 -3.89
CA GLU A 30 0.17 6.17 -2.68
C GLU A 30 0.21 4.66 -2.48
N ILE A 31 1.41 4.11 -2.39
CA ILE A 31 1.66 2.69 -2.10
C ILE A 31 2.30 2.62 -0.71
N ILE A 32 1.68 1.89 0.20
CA ILE A 32 2.18 1.66 1.57
C ILE A 32 2.53 0.19 1.70
N ASN A 33 3.77 -0.10 2.04
CA ASN A 33 4.25 -1.43 2.35
C ASN A 33 4.23 -1.64 3.86
N TYR A 34 3.64 -2.73 4.31
CA TYR A 34 3.63 -3.12 5.72
C TYR A 34 4.68 -4.19 6.02
N ALA A 35 5.09 -4.30 7.29
CA ALA A 35 6.06 -5.30 7.74
C ALA A 35 5.61 -6.75 7.47
N CYS A 36 4.30 -6.98 7.33
CA CYS A 36 3.73 -8.28 6.97
C CYS A 36 3.75 -8.58 5.45
N GLY A 37 4.46 -7.78 4.64
CA GLY A 37 4.52 -7.94 3.19
C GLY A 37 3.25 -7.50 2.44
N ALA A 38 2.20 -7.06 3.13
CA ALA A 38 1.03 -6.47 2.47
C ALA A 38 1.36 -5.10 1.89
N GLU A 39 0.80 -4.81 0.73
CA GLU A 39 0.77 -3.50 0.07
C GLU A 39 -0.65 -2.91 0.11
N LEU A 40 -0.78 -1.66 0.56
CA LEU A 40 -1.97 -0.83 0.37
C LEU A 40 -1.72 0.17 -0.74
N LYS A 41 -2.52 0.10 -1.81
CA LYS A 41 -2.51 1.03 -2.93
C LYS A 41 -3.73 1.93 -2.86
N SER A 42 -3.49 3.23 -2.73
CA SER A 42 -4.51 4.28 -2.67
C SER A 42 -4.36 5.20 -3.87
N ILE A 43 -5.30 5.13 -4.80
CA ILE A 43 -5.36 6.02 -5.96
C ILE A 43 -6.33 7.15 -5.63
N TYR A 44 -5.83 8.38 -5.70
CA TYR A 44 -6.62 9.58 -5.51
C TYR A 44 -6.29 10.61 -6.59
N SER A 45 -7.29 11.36 -7.02
CA SER A 45 -7.07 12.50 -7.90
C SER A 45 -6.49 13.68 -7.13
N SER A 46 -5.87 14.62 -7.84
CA SER A 46 -5.24 15.81 -7.23
C SER A 46 -6.21 16.69 -6.42
N ASN A 47 -7.52 16.51 -6.59
CA ASN A 47 -8.59 17.17 -5.82
C ASN A 47 -9.03 16.40 -4.56
N GLY A 48 -8.33 15.32 -4.19
CA GLY A 48 -8.56 14.57 -2.95
C GLY A 48 -9.62 13.47 -3.01
N ASN A 49 -10.30 13.30 -4.14
CA ASN A 49 -11.26 12.21 -4.30
C ASN A 49 -10.50 10.88 -4.41
N THR A 50 -10.76 9.96 -3.48
CA THR A 50 -10.22 8.59 -3.54
C THR A 50 -10.95 7.83 -4.63
N GLY A 51 -10.24 7.45 -5.68
CA GLY A 51 -10.80 6.65 -6.78
C GLY A 51 -10.86 5.17 -6.41
N ARG A 52 -9.74 4.63 -5.92
CA ARG A 52 -9.65 3.20 -5.60
C ARG A 52 -8.69 2.96 -4.43
N LEU A 53 -9.12 2.10 -3.51
CA LEU A 53 -8.31 1.58 -2.42
C LEU A 53 -8.18 0.07 -2.61
N CYS A 54 -6.96 -0.46 -2.59
CA CYS A 54 -6.68 -1.89 -2.73
C CYS A 54 -5.64 -2.31 -1.70
N LEU A 55 -6.05 -3.16 -0.77
CA LEU A 55 -5.13 -3.84 0.14
C LEU A 55 -4.86 -5.23 -0.44
N SER A 56 -3.58 -5.57 -0.61
CA SER A 56 -3.17 -6.94 -0.85
C SER A 56 -3.13 -7.72 0.47
N GLY A 57 -3.34 -9.03 0.41
CA GLY A 57 -3.32 -9.87 1.59
C GLY A 57 -1.94 -9.88 2.25
N CYS A 58 -1.90 -10.19 3.55
CA CYS A 58 -0.64 -10.39 4.26
C CYS A 58 0.20 -11.48 3.59
N GLY A 59 1.39 -11.10 3.15
CA GLY A 59 2.40 -12.05 2.69
C GLY A 59 3.15 -12.59 3.90
N ASN A 60 2.73 -13.74 4.43
CA ASN A 60 3.70 -14.57 5.15
C ASN A 60 4.85 -14.78 4.17
N LEU A 61 6.02 -14.21 4.47
CA LEU A 61 7.22 -14.14 3.62
C LEU A 61 7.65 -15.54 3.16
N GLU A 62 6.96 -16.12 2.18
CA GLU A 62 7.50 -17.19 1.37
C GLU A 62 8.40 -16.52 0.34
N GLU A 63 9.67 -16.43 0.75
CA GLU A 63 10.87 -16.46 -0.06
C GLU A 63 10.58 -16.55 -1.57
N GLN A 64 10.59 -15.40 -2.25
CA GLN A 64 10.70 -15.38 -3.70
C GLN A 64 12.11 -15.86 -4.07
N VAL A 65 12.29 -17.18 -4.12
CA VAL A 65 13.50 -17.79 -4.67
C VAL A 65 13.45 -17.54 -6.18
N ALA A 66 14.28 -16.62 -6.65
CA ALA A 66 14.50 -16.43 -8.08
C ALA A 66 14.96 -17.77 -8.71
N PRO A 67 14.43 -18.18 -9.87
CA PRO A 67 14.97 -19.35 -10.56
C PRO A 67 16.41 -19.05 -11.01
N VAL A 68 17.33 -19.94 -10.63
CA VAL A 68 18.74 -19.97 -11.06
C VAL A 68 18.83 -20.27 -12.55
#